data_AF-A0A8A6NKX6-F1
#
_entry.id   AF-A0A8A6NKX6-F1
#
_cell.length_a   1.000
_cell.length_b   1.000
_cell.length_c   1.000
_cell.angle_alpha   90.00
_cell.angle_beta   90.00
_cell.angle_gamma   90.00
#
_symmetry.space_group_name_H-M   'P 1'
#
loop_
_entity.id
_entity.type
_entity.pdbx_description
1 polymer ?
#
loop_
_entity_poly.entity_id
_entity_poly.type
_entity_poly.pdbx_seq_one_letter_code
_entity_poly.pdbx_strand_id
1 'polypeptide(L)'
;LWERLQPTASGELDPAQLALLQQAVARAKAAGMYLVIDIHNYAKYYGYKIGSPEVPVATFTDLWRRLALAFNSDNAVMFGLMNEPNNISASDWAGAAQAAIDAIRRTGANNLILVPGALWTGAHSWYSTTNDGYSNATALTSIYDPLDRYAFEVHQYLDADSSGTSSTCVS
;
A
#
# COMPACT_ATOMS: atom_id res chain seq x y z
N LEU A 1 -7.57 -8.33 0.80
CA LEU A 1 -6.67 -9.28 1.50
C LEU A 1 -5.74 -9.92 0.50
N TRP A 2 -4.46 -9.61 0.61
CA TRP A 2 -3.33 -10.13 -0.16
C TRP A 2 -3.40 -11.65 -0.27
N GLU A 3 -3.67 -12.36 0.83
CA GLU A 3 -3.76 -13.82 0.94
C GLU A 3 -4.80 -14.45 0.00
N ARG A 4 -5.84 -13.70 -0.39
CA ARG A 4 -6.79 -14.17 -1.40
C ARG A 4 -6.17 -14.05 -2.79
N LEU A 5 -5.58 -12.90 -3.08
CA LEU A 5 -5.07 -12.55 -4.41
C LEU A 5 -3.78 -13.28 -4.76
N GLN A 6 -2.90 -13.52 -3.80
CA GLN A 6 -1.67 -14.29 -3.97
C GLN A 6 -1.58 -15.24 -2.76
N PRO A 7 -2.08 -16.49 -2.83
CA PRO A 7 -2.18 -17.38 -1.67
C PRO A 7 -0.86 -17.99 -1.22
N THR A 8 0.15 -18.02 -2.09
CA THR A 8 1.48 -18.52 -1.80
C THR A 8 2.49 -17.40 -1.95
N ALA A 9 3.37 -17.22 -0.97
CA ALA A 9 4.42 -16.20 -1.02
C ALA A 9 5.22 -16.29 -2.33
N SER A 10 5.29 -15.17 -3.04
CA SER A 10 5.94 -15.05 -4.37
C SER A 10 5.39 -15.96 -5.47
N GLY A 11 4.25 -16.63 -5.22
CA GLY A 11 3.56 -17.49 -6.18
C GLY A 11 2.73 -16.70 -7.18
N GLU A 12 2.03 -17.40 -8.07
CA GLU A 12 1.10 -16.76 -9.01
C GLU A 12 -0.06 -16.08 -8.29
N LEU A 13 -0.63 -15.06 -8.95
CA LEU A 13 -1.90 -14.49 -8.50
C LEU A 13 -3.01 -15.53 -8.71
N ASP A 14 -3.93 -15.64 -7.75
CA ASP A 14 -5.12 -16.47 -7.88
C ASP A 14 -5.95 -15.98 -9.08
N PRO A 15 -6.19 -16.82 -10.09
CA PRO A 15 -6.86 -16.40 -11.32
C PRO A 15 -8.30 -15.90 -11.08
N ALA A 16 -9.01 -16.48 -10.11
CA ALA A 16 -10.40 -16.10 -9.82
C ALA A 16 -10.47 -14.73 -9.13
N GLN A 17 -9.59 -14.48 -8.15
CA GLN A 17 -9.49 -13.17 -7.50
C GLN A 17 -9.00 -12.10 -8.47
N LEU A 18 -8.03 -12.40 -9.34
CA LEU A 18 -7.57 -11.47 -10.36
C LEU A 18 -8.70 -11.11 -11.33
N ALA A 19 -9.50 -12.08 -11.77
CA ALA A 19 -10.65 -11.84 -12.64
C ALA A 19 -11.72 -10.94 -11.98
N LEU A 20 -11.99 -11.12 -10.68
CA LEU A 20 -12.89 -10.24 -9.93
C LEU A 20 -12.36 -8.80 -9.87
N LEU A 21 -11.06 -8.64 -9.64
CA LEU A 21 -10.42 -7.33 -9.62
C LEU A 21 -10.46 -6.64 -10.99
N GLN A 22 -10.16 -7.37 -12.06
CA GLN A 22 -10.28 -6.87 -13.44
C GLN A 22 -11.72 -6.49 -13.78
N GLN A 23 -12.71 -7.25 -13.31
CA GLN A 23 -14.12 -6.90 -13.50
C GLN A 23 -14.49 -5.61 -12.76
N ALA A 24 -13.98 -5.40 -11.54
CA ALA A 24 -14.19 -4.15 -10.80
C ALA A 24 -13.57 -2.95 -11.54
N VAL A 25 -12.34 -3.10 -12.05
CA VAL A 25 -11.68 -2.07 -12.88
C VAL A 25 -12.49 -1.76 -14.13
N ALA A 26 -12.97 -2.77 -14.85
CA ALA A 26 -13.79 -2.57 -16.04
C ALA A 26 -15.10 -1.80 -15.73
N ARG A 27 -15.75 -2.10 -14.60
CA ARG A 27 -16.97 -1.38 -14.16
C ARG A 27 -16.68 0.07 -13.79
N ALA A 28 -15.61 0.33 -13.03
CA ALA A 28 -15.19 1.69 -12.68
C ALA A 28 -14.93 2.51 -13.95
N LYS A 29 -14.20 1.94 -14.92
CA LYS A 29 -13.94 2.58 -16.22
C LYS A 29 -15.20 2.88 -17.01
N ALA A 30 -16.13 1.92 -17.08
CA ALA A 30 -17.40 2.13 -17.77
C ALA A 30 -18.25 3.26 -17.13
N ALA A 31 -18.04 3.51 -15.84
CA ALA A 31 -18.66 4.62 -15.11
C ALA A 31 -17.83 5.92 -15.12
N GLY A 32 -16.70 5.97 -15.83
CA GLY A 32 -15.81 7.15 -15.84
C GLY A 32 -15.05 7.39 -14.53
N MET A 33 -14.89 6.37 -13.71
CA MET A 33 -14.22 6.43 -12.41
C MET A 33 -12.79 5.86 -12.48
N TYR A 34 -11.93 6.36 -11.60
CA TYR A 34 -10.68 5.71 -11.24
C TYR A 34 -10.93 4.64 -10.18
N LEU A 35 -10.04 3.64 -10.10
CA LEU A 35 -10.07 2.60 -9.07
C LEU A 35 -8.70 2.48 -8.40
N VAL A 36 -8.69 2.56 -7.07
CA VAL A 36 -7.52 2.24 -6.25
C VAL A 36 -7.53 0.76 -5.94
N ILE A 37 -6.46 0.05 -6.31
CA ILE A 37 -6.21 -1.30 -5.82
C ILE A 37 -5.51 -1.16 -4.48
N ASP A 38 -6.27 -1.33 -3.40
CA ASP A 38 -5.77 -1.27 -2.02
C ASP A 38 -5.40 -2.68 -1.52
N ILE A 39 -4.12 -2.86 -1.20
CA ILE A 39 -3.65 -4.04 -0.47
C ILE A 39 -3.96 -3.86 1.02
N HIS A 40 -5.18 -4.25 1.37
CA HIS A 40 -5.76 -4.02 2.69
C HIS A 40 -5.23 -4.95 3.80
N ASN A 41 -3.95 -4.82 4.16
CA ASN A 41 -3.19 -5.86 4.86
C ASN A 41 -2.33 -5.42 6.05
N TYR A 42 -2.28 -4.13 6.39
CA TYR A 42 -1.66 -3.65 7.64
C TYR A 42 -0.17 -4.03 7.78
N ALA A 43 0.55 -4.05 6.65
CA ALA A 43 1.92 -4.51 6.50
C ALA A 43 2.15 -5.98 6.94
N LYS A 44 1.14 -6.85 6.77
CA LYS A 44 1.19 -8.27 7.12
C LYS A 44 0.69 -9.19 6.02
N TYR A 45 1.22 -10.40 6.01
CA TYR A 45 0.78 -11.51 5.16
C TYR A 45 0.66 -12.77 6.00
N TYR A 46 -0.54 -13.37 6.07
CA TYR A 46 -0.89 -14.44 7.01
C TYR A 46 -0.50 -14.12 8.47
N GLY A 47 -0.64 -12.84 8.86
CA GLY A 47 -0.33 -12.34 10.20
C GLY A 47 1.14 -12.01 10.46
N TYR A 48 2.06 -12.47 9.61
CA TYR A 48 3.49 -12.15 9.72
C TYR A 48 3.80 -10.79 9.10
N LYS A 49 4.67 -10.03 9.76
CA LYS A 49 5.00 -8.66 9.38
C LYS A 49 5.99 -8.63 8.21
N ILE A 50 5.80 -7.71 7.27
CA ILE A 50 6.80 -7.42 6.23
C ILE A 50 8.16 -7.09 6.87
N GLY A 51 9.23 -7.68 6.34
CA GLY A 51 10.59 -7.57 6.87
C GLY A 51 10.94 -8.65 7.90
N SER A 52 9.98 -9.49 8.33
CA SER A 52 10.29 -10.69 9.13
C SER A 52 10.89 -11.80 8.27
N PRO A 53 11.46 -12.85 8.89
CA PRO A 53 11.93 -14.04 8.16
C PRO A 53 10.84 -14.73 7.32
N GLU A 54 9.59 -14.71 7.80
CA GLU A 54 8.45 -15.35 7.14
C GLU A 54 7.89 -14.51 5.98
N VAL A 55 8.01 -13.18 6.06
CA VAL A 55 7.57 -12.25 5.01
C VAL A 55 8.69 -11.26 4.69
N PRO A 56 9.75 -11.70 3.98
CA PRO A 56 10.78 -10.80 3.49
C PRO A 56 10.17 -9.71 2.58
N VAL A 57 10.81 -8.55 2.50
CA VAL A 57 10.39 -7.45 1.61
C VAL A 57 10.22 -7.93 0.15
N ALA A 58 11.02 -8.90 -0.29
CA ALA A 58 10.92 -9.50 -1.62
C ALA A 58 9.55 -10.17 -1.90
N THR A 59 8.85 -10.67 -0.88
CA THR A 59 7.50 -11.23 -1.02
C THR A 59 6.50 -10.13 -1.34
N PHE A 60 6.62 -8.97 -0.68
CA PHE A 60 5.79 -7.80 -0.94
C PHE A 60 6.06 -7.18 -2.32
N THR A 61 7.32 -7.09 -2.74
CA THR A 61 7.65 -6.54 -4.06
C THR A 61 7.26 -7.45 -5.20
N ASP A 62 7.23 -8.78 -5.01
CA ASP A 62 6.72 -9.71 -6.02
C ASP A 62 5.22 -9.54 -6.25
N LEU A 63 4.41 -9.39 -5.19
CA LEU A 63 2.98 -9.04 -5.32
C LEU A 63 2.81 -7.82 -6.22
N TRP A 64 3.51 -6.73 -5.90
CA TRP A 64 3.40 -5.47 -6.64
C TRP A 64 3.90 -5.56 -8.07
N ARG A 65 4.99 -6.30 -8.32
CA ARG A 65 5.45 -6.59 -9.69
C ARG A 65 4.36 -7.29 -10.50
N ARG A 66 3.67 -8.28 -9.93
CA ARG A 66 2.62 -9.05 -10.61
C ARG A 66 1.37 -8.20 -10.88
N LEU A 67 0.94 -7.41 -9.89
CA LEU A 67 -0.16 -6.45 -10.06
C LEU A 67 0.18 -5.39 -11.11
N ALA A 68 1.39 -4.84 -11.06
CA ALA A 68 1.85 -3.86 -12.04
C ALA A 68 1.87 -4.42 -13.47
N LEU A 69 2.26 -5.69 -13.66
CA LEU A 69 2.17 -6.36 -14.97
C LEU A 69 0.71 -6.58 -15.41
N ALA A 70 -0.19 -6.93 -14.49
CA ALA A 70 -1.59 -7.19 -14.81
C ALA A 70 -2.39 -5.93 -15.15
N PHE A 71 -2.01 -4.77 -14.61
CA PHE A 71 -2.72 -3.49 -14.76
C PHE A 71 -1.85 -2.39 -15.40
N ASN A 72 -0.75 -2.78 -16.05
CA ASN A 72 0.17 -1.84 -16.69
C ASN A 72 -0.59 -0.95 -17.70
N SER A 73 -0.33 0.36 -17.66
CA SER A 73 -0.83 1.34 -18.62
C SER A 73 -2.35 1.52 -18.63
N ASP A 74 -3.07 0.98 -17.63
CA ASP A 74 -4.45 1.35 -17.38
C ASP A 74 -4.49 2.62 -16.52
N ASN A 75 -4.59 3.78 -17.15
CA ASN A 75 -4.61 5.07 -16.46
C ASN A 75 -5.78 5.24 -15.48
N ALA A 76 -6.81 4.38 -15.54
CA ALA A 76 -7.89 4.37 -14.55
C ALA A 76 -7.50 3.68 -13.22
N VAL A 77 -6.39 2.94 -13.19
CA VAL A 77 -5.95 2.18 -12.02
C VAL A 77 -4.84 2.91 -11.28
N MET A 78 -5.01 3.04 -9.97
CA MET A 78 -4.03 3.54 -9.02
C MET A 78 -3.61 2.42 -8.07
N PHE A 79 -2.35 2.44 -7.62
CA PHE A 79 -1.77 1.41 -6.77
C PHE A 79 -1.65 1.90 -5.33
N GLY A 80 -2.56 1.47 -4.45
CA GLY A 80 -2.49 1.73 -3.01
C GLY A 80 -1.61 0.69 -2.32
N LEU A 81 -0.37 1.06 -1.98
CA LEU A 81 0.68 0.09 -1.65
C LEU A 81 0.31 -0.85 -0.49
N MET A 82 -0.34 -0.31 0.53
CA MET A 82 -0.73 -1.06 1.73
C MET A 82 -1.69 -0.23 2.59
N ASN A 83 -2.82 -0.78 3.00
CA ASN A 83 -3.65 -0.12 4.01
C ASN A 83 -2.93 -0.10 5.37
N GLU A 84 -2.83 1.08 5.97
CA GLU A 84 -2.48 1.30 7.38
C GLU A 84 -1.34 0.42 7.94
N PRO A 85 -0.10 0.49 7.40
CA PRO A 85 1.06 -0.14 8.01
C PRO A 85 1.16 0.19 9.51
N ASN A 86 1.22 -0.83 10.34
CA ASN A 86 1.36 -0.69 11.80
C ASN A 86 2.23 -1.80 12.38
N ASN A 87 2.72 -1.57 13.59
CA ASN A 87 3.67 -2.46 14.28
C ASN A 87 4.97 -2.72 13.49
N ILE A 88 5.28 -1.83 12.54
CA ILE A 88 6.50 -1.70 11.76
C ILE A 88 7.05 -0.29 12.01
N SER A 89 8.36 -0.14 12.08
CA SER A 89 8.96 1.18 12.27
C SER A 89 8.80 2.04 11.00
N ALA A 90 8.84 3.36 11.13
CA ALA A 90 8.71 4.26 10.00
C ALA A 90 9.85 4.07 8.99
N SER A 91 11.09 3.84 9.46
CA SER A 91 12.23 3.61 8.56
C SER A 91 12.15 2.24 7.85
N ASP A 92 11.78 1.17 8.55
CA ASP A 92 11.62 -0.16 7.94
C ASP A 92 10.51 -0.14 6.88
N TRP A 93 9.39 0.54 7.18
CA TRP A 93 8.29 0.70 6.23
C TRP A 93 8.71 1.52 5.01
N ALA A 94 9.41 2.66 5.20
CA ALA A 94 9.90 3.47 4.09
C ALA A 94 10.80 2.66 3.14
N GLY A 95 11.67 1.81 3.68
CA GLY A 95 12.50 0.89 2.88
C GLY A 95 11.67 -0.13 2.09
N ALA A 96 10.65 -0.73 2.70
CA ALA A 96 9.75 -1.66 2.03
C ALA A 96 8.89 -0.99 0.93
N ALA A 97 8.39 0.22 1.21
CA ALA A 97 7.63 1.02 0.25
C ALA A 97 8.48 1.42 -0.96
N GLN A 98 9.71 1.89 -0.74
CA GLN A 98 10.64 2.21 -1.83
C GLN A 98 10.91 0.98 -2.71
N ALA A 99 11.15 -0.18 -2.10
CA ALA A 99 11.38 -1.42 -2.84
C ALA A 99 10.17 -1.83 -3.70
N ALA A 100 8.94 -1.57 -3.24
CA ALA A 100 7.73 -1.81 -4.02
C ALA A 100 7.59 -0.82 -5.18
N ILE A 101 7.86 0.47 -4.96
CA ILE A 101 7.90 1.50 -6.03
C ILE A 101 8.87 1.07 -7.13
N ASP A 102 10.11 0.72 -6.75
CA ASP A 102 11.13 0.27 -7.70
C ASP A 102 10.67 -0.96 -8.49
N ALA A 103 10.06 -1.94 -7.82
CA ALA A 103 9.56 -3.16 -8.45
C ALA A 103 8.43 -2.86 -9.46
N ILE A 104 7.50 -1.96 -9.13
CA ILE A 104 6.43 -1.50 -10.02
C ILE A 104 7.05 -0.80 -11.24
N ARG A 105 7.96 0.16 -11.03
CA ARG A 105 8.54 0.94 -12.13
C ARG A 105 9.41 0.10 -13.05
N ARG A 106 10.07 -0.95 -12.55
CA ARG A 106 10.81 -1.93 -13.38
C ARG A 106 9.92 -2.71 -14.35
N THR A 107 8.61 -2.80 -14.13
CA THR A 107 7.70 -3.43 -15.10
C THR A 107 7.29 -2.49 -16.25
N GLY A 108 7.71 -1.22 -16.19
CA GLY A 108 7.26 -0.16 -17.10
C GLY A 108 5.88 0.40 -16.74
N ALA A 109 5.29 0.01 -15.61
CA ALA A 109 4.02 0.56 -15.15
C ALA A 109 4.15 2.05 -14.80
N ASN A 110 3.27 2.86 -15.38
CA ASN A 110 3.24 4.30 -15.17
C ASN A 110 2.05 4.77 -14.32
N ASN A 111 1.33 3.87 -13.66
CA ASN A 111 0.19 4.17 -12.79
C ASN A 111 0.58 5.11 -11.64
N LEU A 112 -0.39 5.86 -11.10
CA LEU A 112 -0.20 6.59 -9.85
C LEU A 112 -0.01 5.60 -8.69
N ILE A 113 0.99 5.84 -7.84
CA ILE A 113 1.25 5.04 -6.64
C ILE A 113 0.86 5.85 -5.40
N LEU A 114 0.04 5.28 -4.52
CA LEU A 114 -0.29 5.86 -3.22
C LEU A 114 0.58 5.19 -2.15
N VAL A 115 1.38 6.00 -1.46
CA VAL A 115 2.41 5.57 -0.52
C VAL A 115 1.96 5.95 0.90
N PRO A 116 1.51 5.00 1.73
CA PRO A 116 1.18 5.28 3.12
C PRO A 116 2.46 5.44 3.97
N GLY A 117 2.31 5.94 5.19
CA GLY A 117 3.29 5.82 6.27
C GLY A 117 3.03 4.63 7.21
N ALA A 118 3.89 4.49 8.22
CA ALA A 118 3.63 3.66 9.39
C ALA A 118 2.58 4.31 10.31
N LEU A 119 2.34 3.75 11.51
CA LEU A 119 1.39 4.28 12.50
C LEU A 119 -0.01 4.53 11.91
N TRP A 120 -0.53 3.52 11.20
CA TRP A 120 -1.85 3.58 10.54
C TRP A 120 -1.99 4.71 9.52
N THR A 121 -0.87 5.23 9.01
CA THR A 121 -0.82 6.35 8.07
C THR A 121 -1.64 7.57 8.49
N GLY A 122 -1.81 7.77 9.81
CA GLY A 122 -2.63 8.85 10.36
C GLY A 122 -2.05 10.23 10.05
N ALA A 123 -2.87 11.14 9.49
CA ALA A 123 -2.45 12.52 9.26
C ALA A 123 -2.11 13.23 10.58
N HIS A 124 -2.97 13.07 11.60
CA HIS A 124 -2.75 13.61 12.95
C HIS A 124 -1.45 13.12 13.63
N SER A 125 -0.92 11.95 13.23
CA SER A 125 0.24 11.31 13.83
C SER A 125 1.48 11.32 12.92
N TRP A 126 1.46 12.07 11.82
CA TRP A 126 2.52 12.06 10.81
C TRP A 126 3.92 12.41 11.35
N TYR A 127 3.98 13.24 12.40
CA TYR A 127 5.22 13.66 13.07
C TYR A 127 5.55 12.83 14.32
N SER A 128 4.69 11.88 14.71
CA SER A 128 4.95 10.99 15.83
C SER A 128 6.05 10.00 15.48
N THR A 129 6.95 9.73 16.42
CA THR A 129 8.07 8.82 16.22
C THR A 129 7.69 7.37 16.51
N THR A 130 8.14 6.44 15.69
CA THR A 130 8.17 5.00 16.00
C THR A 130 9.35 4.66 16.91
N ASN A 131 9.46 3.38 17.28
CA ASN A 131 10.47 2.87 18.23
C ASN A 131 11.94 3.02 17.78
N ASP A 132 12.17 3.23 16.49
CA ASP A 132 13.48 3.50 15.87
C ASP A 132 13.85 5.00 15.91
N GLY A 133 12.99 5.85 16.48
CA GLY A 133 13.21 7.30 16.58
C GLY A 133 12.82 8.09 15.32
N TYR A 134 12.35 7.45 14.26
CA TYR A 134 11.89 8.12 13.04
C TYR A 134 10.37 8.34 13.08
N SER A 135 9.91 9.45 12.50
CA SER A 135 8.50 9.69 12.18
C SER A 135 8.23 9.41 10.70
N ASN A 136 6.95 9.33 10.29
CA ASN A 136 6.61 9.30 8.86
C ASN A 136 7.14 10.54 8.13
N ALA A 137 7.04 11.73 8.76
CA ALA A 137 7.54 12.98 8.24
C ALA A 137 9.06 12.99 7.95
N THR A 138 9.84 12.16 8.65
CA THR A 138 11.30 12.04 8.44
C THR A 138 11.70 10.81 7.63
N ALA A 139 11.01 9.69 7.79
CA ALA A 139 11.36 8.45 7.11
C ALA A 139 10.94 8.48 5.62
N LEU A 140 9.80 9.11 5.31
CA LEU A 140 9.28 9.13 3.95
C LEU A 140 9.89 10.23 3.07
N THR A 141 10.74 11.12 3.60
CA THR A 141 11.44 12.13 2.78
C THR A 141 12.40 11.51 1.77
N SER A 142 12.84 10.27 1.99
CA SER A 142 13.70 9.55 1.06
C SER A 142 12.95 8.78 -0.02
N ILE A 143 11.61 8.77 0.00
CA ILE A 143 10.81 8.13 -1.05
C ILE A 143 11.06 8.85 -2.38
N TYR A 144 11.34 8.06 -3.41
CA TYR A 144 11.61 8.52 -4.75
C TYR A 144 10.90 7.63 -5.76
N ASP A 145 10.24 8.26 -6.72
CA ASP A 145 9.66 7.60 -7.88
C ASP A 145 10.34 8.15 -9.14
N PRO A 146 10.99 7.31 -9.98
CA PRO A 146 11.62 7.77 -11.22
C PRO A 146 10.65 8.42 -12.22
N LEU A 147 9.34 8.24 -12.07
CA LEU A 147 8.32 8.89 -12.90
C LEU A 147 7.65 10.09 -12.22
N ASP A 148 8.04 10.41 -10.98
CA ASP A 148 7.42 11.46 -10.16
C ASP A 148 5.88 11.40 -10.17
N ARG A 149 5.34 10.18 -10.08
CA ARG A 149 3.90 9.90 -10.20
C ARG A 149 3.42 9.07 -9.01
N TYR A 150 3.54 9.68 -7.84
CA TYR A 150 3.08 9.13 -6.58
C TYR A 150 2.42 10.22 -5.72
N ALA A 151 1.71 9.80 -4.68
CA ALA A 151 1.21 10.67 -3.61
C ALA A 151 1.36 9.96 -2.27
N PHE A 152 1.51 10.72 -1.19
CA PHE A 152 1.42 10.15 0.15
C PHE A 152 -0.05 9.94 0.53
N GLU A 153 -0.38 8.73 0.95
CA GLU A 153 -1.72 8.34 1.41
C GLU A 153 -1.81 8.58 2.91
N VAL A 154 -2.83 9.29 3.37
CA VAL A 154 -3.05 9.52 4.81
C VAL A 154 -4.50 9.24 5.18
N HIS A 155 -4.70 8.72 6.39
CA HIS A 155 -6.01 8.47 6.98
C HIS A 155 -6.28 9.48 8.10
N GLN A 156 -7.56 9.82 8.29
CA GLN A 156 -7.99 10.67 9.40
C GLN A 156 -9.42 10.34 9.78
N TYR A 157 -9.63 10.04 11.06
CA TYR A 157 -10.95 9.96 11.67
C TYR A 157 -11.09 11.07 12.70
N LEU A 158 -12.34 11.39 13.08
CA LEU A 158 -12.67 12.59 13.84
C LEU A 158 -13.12 12.31 15.28
N ASP A 159 -13.17 11.04 15.67
CA ASP A 159 -13.42 10.62 17.04
C ASP A 159 -12.19 10.84 17.94
N ALA A 160 -12.40 10.67 19.25
CA ALA A 160 -11.50 11.13 20.31
C ALA A 160 -10.03 10.68 20.16
N ASP A 161 -9.82 9.51 19.57
CA ASP A 161 -8.50 8.91 19.36
C ASP A 161 -8.14 8.74 17.87
N SER A 162 -8.92 9.34 16.97
CA SER A 162 -8.76 9.23 15.51
C SER A 162 -8.80 7.79 14.98
N SER A 163 -9.51 6.88 15.64
CA SER A 163 -9.61 5.46 15.26
C SER A 163 -10.78 5.14 14.32
N GLY A 164 -11.78 6.01 14.23
CA GLY A 164 -13.00 5.78 13.47
C GLY A 164 -13.94 4.74 14.08
N THR A 165 -13.79 4.46 15.38
CA THR A 165 -14.60 3.46 16.10
C THR A 165 -15.84 4.06 16.76
N SER A 166 -15.90 5.39 16.87
CA SER A 166 -17.04 6.13 17.40
C SER A 166 -17.66 7.04 16.34
N SER A 167 -18.99 7.22 16.40
CA SER A 167 -19.70 8.21 15.60
C SER A 167 -19.61 9.63 16.18
N THR A 168 -19.08 9.78 17.40
CA THR A 168 -18.94 11.09 18.04
C THR A 168 -17.66 11.77 17.59
N CYS A 169 -17.78 12.91 16.93
CA CYS A 169 -16.63 13.75 16.55
C CYS A 169 -16.20 14.66 17.71
N VAL A 170 -14.91 14.91 17.85
CA VAL A 170 -14.33 15.80 18.89
C VAL A 170 -13.53 16.99 18.33
N SER A 171 -13.59 17.21 17.01
CA SER A 171 -12.90 18.27 16.29
C SER A 171 -13.50 19.66 16.53
#